data_AF-T1A9G1-F1
#
_entry.id   AF-T1A9G1-F1
#
_cell.length_a   1.000
_cell.length_b   1.000
_cell.length_c   1.000
_cell.angle_alpha   90.00
_cell.angle_beta   90.00
_cell.angle_gamma   90.00
#
_symmetry.space_group_name_H-M   'P 1'
#
loop_
_entity.id
_entity.type
_entity.pdbx_description
1 polymer ?
#
loop_
_entity_poly.entity_id
_entity_poly.type
_entity_poly.pdbx_seq_one_letter_code
_entity_poly.pdbx_strand_id
1 'polypeptide(L)'
;QELGLIRYGLGYQGYVAQKRLQFGASVRLYQEQERRRQELERSARRLSLRATSYERLSTDSTARRKARKIARVASSQRVRVERELTGLGEPRPPARPRLLVKPAPEIHGTVITVSNCRIGFSGAASLIKSLTLRLRAGRRYGLVGPNGCGKSTFLDLLMGSIAPVSGQVERAPELGIVLLRQTPLVDDPRQHLVDRVRSMASVSIEEAGAVAGMALMRECATTRVGQLSVGELRRIDLATTFAAGAGLLLLDEPS
;
A
#
# COMPACT_ATOMS: atom_id res chain seq x y z
N GLN A 1 -7.83 -22.37 -8.76
CA GLN A 1 -7.38 -22.23 -7.36
C GLN A 1 -8.23 -21.15 -6.74
N GLU A 2 -9.14 -21.52 -5.85
CA GLU A 2 -9.91 -20.54 -5.07
C GLU A 2 -8.92 -19.64 -4.33
N LEU A 3 -9.00 -18.33 -4.58
CA LEU A 3 -8.34 -17.32 -3.77
C LEU A 3 -9.04 -17.31 -2.40
N GLY A 4 -8.69 -18.30 -1.58
CA GLY A 4 -9.19 -18.43 -0.22
C GLY A 4 -8.93 -17.13 0.52
N LEU A 5 -9.99 -16.54 1.07
CA LEU A 5 -9.92 -15.27 1.80
C LEU A 5 -9.02 -15.46 3.03
N ILE A 6 -7.75 -15.06 2.96
CA ILE A 6 -6.81 -15.17 4.07
C ILE A 6 -7.19 -14.11 5.11
N ARG A 7 -7.77 -14.57 6.23
CA ARG A 7 -8.07 -13.71 7.37
C ARG A 7 -6.87 -13.66 8.32
N TYR A 8 -6.32 -12.47 8.51
CA TYR A 8 -5.29 -12.21 9.50
C TYR A 8 -5.97 -11.83 10.82
N GLY A 9 -5.89 -12.69 11.85
CA GLY A 9 -6.70 -12.60 13.08
C GLY A 9 -6.54 -11.33 13.94
N LEU A 10 -5.61 -10.43 13.60
CA LEU A 10 -5.31 -9.18 14.31
C LEU A 10 -5.27 -7.96 13.37
N GLY A 11 -6.03 -7.98 12.27
CA GLY A 11 -6.04 -6.90 11.29
C GLY A 11 -4.66 -6.68 10.64
N TYR A 12 -4.24 -5.41 10.48
CA TYR A 12 -2.97 -5.09 9.83
C TYR A 12 -1.75 -5.59 10.62
N GLN A 13 -1.81 -5.62 11.95
CA GLN A 13 -0.71 -6.15 12.77
C GLN A 13 -0.50 -7.64 12.51
N GLY A 14 -1.61 -8.40 12.44
CA GLY A 14 -1.57 -9.83 12.09
C GLY A 14 -1.02 -10.04 10.68
N TYR A 15 -1.42 -9.17 9.74
CA TYR A 15 -0.89 -9.17 8.38
C TYR A 15 0.63 -8.97 8.34
N VAL A 16 1.15 -7.92 8.99
CA VAL A 16 2.59 -7.63 9.04
C VAL A 16 3.37 -8.76 9.73
N ALA A 17 2.85 -9.27 10.86
CA ALA A 17 3.46 -10.37 11.58
C ALA A 17 3.57 -11.63 10.71
N GLN A 18 2.51 -11.98 9.98
CA GLN A 18 2.51 -13.15 9.10
C GLN A 18 3.44 -12.98 7.90
N LYS A 19 3.50 -11.79 7.29
CA LYS A 19 4.48 -11.50 6.22
C LYS A 19 5.93 -11.58 6.72
N ARG A 20 6.21 -11.08 7.93
CA ARG A 20 7.53 -11.21 8.57
C ARG A 20 7.90 -12.67 8.84
N LEU A 21 6.94 -13.49 9.32
CA LEU A 21 7.15 -14.93 9.51
C LEU A 21 7.42 -15.66 8.21
N GLN A 22 6.63 -15.40 7.16
CA GLN A 22 6.83 -15.97 5.82
C GLN A 22 8.18 -15.58 5.23
N PHE A 23 8.56 -14.31 5.35
CA PHE A 23 9.87 -13.84 4.91
C PHE A 23 11.00 -14.50 5.70
N GLY A 24 10.91 -14.57 7.03
CA GLY A 24 11.92 -15.23 7.87
C GLY A 24 12.03 -16.74 7.63
N ALA A 25 10.94 -17.42 7.30
CA ALA A 25 10.96 -18.81 6.87
C ALA A 25 11.66 -18.97 5.51
N SER A 26 11.34 -18.09 4.55
CA SER A 26 11.97 -18.06 3.23
C SER A 26 13.48 -17.80 3.32
N VAL A 27 13.91 -16.87 4.18
CA VAL A 27 15.32 -16.57 4.44
C VAL A 27 16.02 -17.79 5.07
N ARG A 28 15.40 -18.47 6.03
CA ARG A 28 15.99 -19.67 6.66
C ARG A 28 16.17 -20.81 5.67
N LEU A 29 15.14 -21.09 4.86
CA LEU A 29 15.22 -22.08 3.80
C LEU A 29 16.33 -21.74 2.79
N TYR A 30 16.43 -20.47 2.40
CA TYR A 30 17.50 -20.00 1.51
C TYR A 30 18.90 -20.19 2.13
N GLN A 31 19.07 -19.85 3.41
CA GLN A 31 20.35 -20.04 4.12
C GLN A 31 20.74 -21.52 4.26
N GLU A 32 19.79 -22.41 4.54
CA GLU A 32 20.02 -23.85 4.62
C GLU A 32 20.43 -24.42 3.25
N GLN A 33 19.77 -23.97 2.19
CA GLN A 33 20.10 -24.32 0.81
C GLN A 33 21.49 -23.81 0.40
N GLU A 34 21.84 -22.57 0.72
CA GLU A 34 23.18 -22.02 0.45
C GLU A 34 24.27 -22.77 1.22
N ARG A 35 24.02 -23.18 2.47
CA ARG A 35 24.95 -24.06 3.22
C ARG A 35 25.15 -25.40 2.53
N ARG A 36 24.04 -26.05 2.15
CA ARG A 36 24.05 -27.34 1.44
C ARG A 36 24.77 -27.22 0.09
N ARG A 37 24.58 -26.13 -0.63
CA ARG A 37 25.31 -25.80 -1.86
C ARG A 37 26.82 -25.72 -1.61
N GLN A 38 27.25 -24.94 -0.61
CA GLN A 38 28.66 -24.80 -0.27
C GLN A 38 29.30 -26.14 0.11
N GLU A 39 28.58 -26.99 0.85
CA GLU A 39 29.04 -28.34 1.20
C GLU A 39 29.21 -29.23 -0.03
N LEU A 40 28.22 -29.24 -0.93
CA LEU A 40 28.28 -30.02 -2.16
C LEU A 40 29.41 -29.52 -3.08
N GLU A 41 29.60 -28.21 -3.24
CA GLU A 41 30.70 -27.63 -4.01
C GLU A 41 32.06 -27.99 -3.41
N ARG A 42 32.23 -27.89 -2.09
CA ARG A 42 33.46 -28.31 -1.39
C ARG A 42 33.73 -29.80 -1.58
N SER A 43 32.70 -30.63 -1.48
CA SER A 43 32.82 -32.08 -1.67
C SER A 43 33.23 -32.45 -3.11
N ALA A 44 32.59 -31.83 -4.11
CA ALA A 44 32.89 -32.02 -5.52
C ALA A 44 34.31 -31.54 -5.86
N ARG A 45 34.74 -30.40 -5.31
CA ARG A 45 36.10 -29.88 -5.45
C ARG A 45 37.13 -30.84 -4.84
N ARG A 46 36.87 -31.36 -3.64
CA ARG A 46 37.76 -32.33 -2.97
C ARG A 46 37.91 -33.63 -3.76
N LEU A 47 36.81 -34.17 -4.27
CA LEU A 47 36.83 -35.38 -5.09
C LEU A 47 37.53 -35.15 -6.42
N SER A 48 37.31 -33.99 -7.05
CA SER A 48 38.00 -33.60 -8.29
C SER A 48 39.52 -33.51 -8.08
N LEU A 49 39.97 -32.83 -7.03
CA LEU A 49 41.40 -32.73 -6.71
C LEU A 49 42.03 -34.10 -6.44
N ARG A 50 41.34 -34.97 -5.67
CA ARG A 50 41.78 -36.36 -5.47
C ARG A 50 41.92 -37.12 -6.79
N ALA A 51 40.92 -37.03 -7.67
CA ALA A 51 40.97 -37.70 -8.97
C ALA A 51 42.18 -37.25 -9.80
N THR A 52 42.43 -35.93 -9.86
CA THR A 52 43.60 -35.37 -10.56
C THR A 52 44.93 -35.80 -9.95
N SER A 53 45.04 -35.86 -8.62
CA SER A 53 46.24 -36.36 -7.94
C SER A 53 46.50 -37.84 -8.25
N TYR A 54 45.46 -38.68 -8.25
CA TYR A 54 45.58 -40.10 -8.61
C TYR A 54 45.98 -40.31 -10.08
N GLU A 55 45.51 -39.46 -11.00
CA GLU A 55 45.92 -39.52 -12.42
C GLU A 55 47.38 -39.10 -12.63
N ARG A 56 47.88 -38.11 -11.89
CA ARG A 56 49.25 -37.60 -12.04
C ARG A 56 50.31 -38.51 -11.41
N LEU A 57 49.97 -39.24 -10.36
CA LEU A 57 50.91 -40.03 -9.56
C LEU A 57 50.98 -41.51 -9.95
N SER A 58 50.17 -41.98 -10.90
CA SER A 58 50.05 -43.42 -11.17
C SER A 58 50.22 -43.80 -12.64
N THR A 59 51.22 -44.64 -12.93
CA THR A 59 51.46 -45.29 -14.23
C THR A 59 50.58 -46.53 -14.44
N ASP A 60 49.99 -47.08 -13.38
CA ASP A 60 49.24 -48.34 -13.38
C ASP A 60 47.81 -48.20 -13.97
N SER A 61 47.44 -49.17 -14.82
CA SER A 61 46.15 -49.27 -15.52
C SER A 61 44.95 -49.31 -14.56
N THR A 62 45.09 -50.04 -13.46
CA THR A 62 44.02 -50.24 -12.48
C THR A 62 43.74 -48.96 -11.68
N ALA A 63 44.78 -48.19 -11.37
CA ALA A 63 44.69 -46.91 -10.68
C ALA A 63 44.03 -45.83 -11.54
N ARG A 64 44.31 -45.78 -12.86
CA ARG A 64 43.60 -44.89 -13.79
C ARG A 64 42.10 -45.21 -13.86
N ARG A 65 41.72 -46.48 -13.85
CA ARG A 65 40.31 -46.90 -13.80
C ARG A 65 39.62 -46.43 -12.51
N LYS A 66 40.31 -46.49 -11.37
CA LYS A 66 39.82 -45.98 -10.08
C LYS A 66 39.68 -44.46 -10.09
N ALA A 67 40.66 -43.74 -10.65
CA ALA A 67 40.63 -42.28 -10.79
C ALA A 67 39.46 -41.80 -11.68
N ARG A 68 39.21 -42.46 -12.81
CA ARG A 68 38.05 -42.19 -13.68
C ARG A 68 36.71 -42.40 -12.97
N LYS A 69 36.61 -43.42 -12.10
CA LYS A 69 35.40 -43.66 -11.30
C LYS A 69 35.16 -42.52 -10.30
N ILE A 70 36.22 -42.01 -9.66
CA ILE A 70 36.16 -40.86 -8.73
C ILE A 70 35.80 -39.57 -9.48
N ALA A 71 36.40 -39.33 -10.65
CA ALA A 71 36.10 -38.19 -11.50
C ALA A 71 34.63 -38.18 -11.95
N ARG A 72 34.08 -39.34 -12.34
CA ARG A 72 32.67 -39.47 -12.72
C ARG A 72 31.72 -39.12 -11.57
N VAL A 73 32.05 -39.53 -10.34
CA VAL A 73 31.26 -39.17 -9.14
C VAL A 73 31.32 -37.65 -8.90
N ALA A 74 32.51 -37.05 -8.99
CA ALA A 74 32.67 -35.59 -8.84
C ALA A 74 31.86 -34.80 -9.89
N SER A 75 31.88 -35.22 -11.16
CA SER A 75 31.08 -34.59 -12.23
C SER A 75 29.59 -34.76 -12.01
N SER A 76 29.13 -35.95 -11.56
CA SER A 76 27.72 -36.18 -11.25
C SER A 76 27.21 -35.34 -10.07
N GLN A 77 28.07 -35.07 -9.08
CA GLN A 77 27.74 -34.17 -7.97
C GLN A 77 27.64 -32.72 -8.44
N ARG A 78 28.50 -32.27 -9.36
CA ARG A 78 28.39 -30.92 -9.94
C ARG A 78 27.08 -30.71 -10.68
N VAL A 79 26.64 -31.68 -11.48
CA VAL A 79 25.34 -31.62 -12.18
C VAL A 79 24.17 -31.61 -11.19
N ARG A 80 24.27 -32.31 -10.06
CA ARG A 80 23.25 -32.23 -8.99
C ARG A 80 23.19 -30.84 -8.38
N VAL A 81 24.33 -30.22 -8.09
CA VAL A 81 24.41 -28.83 -7.60
C VAL A 81 23.77 -27.87 -8.60
N GLU A 82 24.12 -27.98 -9.89
CA GLU A 82 23.60 -27.10 -10.94
C GLU A 82 22.09 -27.22 -11.16
N ARG A 83 21.53 -28.43 -11.01
CA ARG A 83 20.07 -28.64 -11.04
C ARG A 83 19.36 -28.12 -9.80
N GLU A 84 19.98 -28.22 -8.63
CA GLU A 84 19.46 -27.60 -7.39
C GLU A 84 19.51 -26.06 -7.48
N LEU A 85 20.46 -25.49 -8.23
CA LEU A 85 20.63 -24.05 -8.43
C LEU A 85 19.62 -23.41 -9.39
N THR A 86 19.12 -24.16 -10.39
CA THR A 86 18.26 -23.61 -11.44
C THR A 86 16.80 -23.42 -11.01
N GLY A 87 16.40 -23.97 -9.85
CA GLY A 87 15.01 -23.96 -9.40
C GLY A 87 14.60 -22.84 -8.44
N LEU A 88 15.52 -21.99 -7.96
CA LEU A 88 15.28 -21.19 -6.76
C LEU A 88 15.76 -19.75 -6.89
N GLY A 89 14.81 -18.80 -6.79
CA GLY A 89 15.11 -17.37 -6.74
C GLY A 89 15.45 -16.91 -5.33
N GLU A 90 16.32 -15.91 -5.21
CA GLU A 90 16.65 -15.26 -3.95
C GLU A 90 15.38 -14.78 -3.21
N PRO A 91 15.28 -14.92 -1.88
CA PRO A 91 14.15 -14.43 -1.11
C PRO A 91 14.08 -12.91 -1.22
N ARG A 92 13.12 -12.42 -2.00
CA ARG A 92 12.89 -10.98 -2.14
C ARG A 92 12.20 -10.47 -0.87
N PRO A 93 12.66 -9.34 -0.30
CA PRO A 93 11.92 -8.69 0.78
C PRO A 93 10.49 -8.40 0.30
N PRO A 94 9.50 -8.41 1.20
CA PRO A 94 8.13 -8.05 0.84
C PRO A 94 8.16 -6.70 0.13
N ALA A 95 7.49 -6.62 -1.02
CA ALA A 95 7.50 -5.42 -1.85
C ALA A 95 7.10 -4.22 -0.98
N ARG A 96 7.87 -3.13 -1.07
CA ARG A 96 7.45 -1.88 -0.45
C ARG A 96 6.10 -1.52 -1.05
N PRO A 97 5.08 -1.29 -0.21
CA PRO A 97 3.75 -1.09 -0.73
C PRO A 97 3.77 0.23 -1.52
N ARG A 98 3.34 0.16 -2.79
CA ARG A 98 3.30 1.31 -3.70
C ARG A 98 1.95 1.97 -3.52
N LEU A 99 1.95 3.31 -3.44
CA LEU A 99 0.70 4.07 -3.51
C LEU A 99 0.14 3.93 -4.93
N LEU A 100 -0.80 3.00 -5.10
CA LEU A 100 -1.68 3.00 -6.27
C LEU A 100 -2.69 4.12 -6.05
N VAL A 101 -2.35 5.32 -6.53
CA VAL A 101 -3.35 6.36 -6.72
C VAL A 101 -4.29 5.82 -7.77
N LYS A 102 -5.53 5.50 -7.38
CA LYS A 102 -6.57 5.17 -8.35
C LYS A 102 -6.68 6.38 -9.29
N PRO A 103 -6.53 6.21 -10.61
CA PRO A 103 -6.71 7.33 -11.52
C PRO A 103 -8.11 7.89 -11.27
N ALA A 104 -8.19 9.19 -11.04
CA ALA A 104 -9.48 9.84 -10.89
C ALA A 104 -10.31 9.54 -12.16
N PRO A 105 -11.61 9.24 -12.03
CA PRO A 105 -12.46 9.01 -13.19
C PRO A 105 -12.33 10.19 -14.17
N GLU A 106 -12.33 9.92 -15.47
CA GLU A 106 -12.33 10.95 -16.51
C GLU A 106 -13.70 11.65 -16.52
N ILE A 107 -13.88 12.59 -15.61
CA ILE A 107 -15.08 13.39 -15.53
C ILE A 107 -14.92 14.59 -16.45
N HIS A 108 -15.85 14.76 -17.38
CA HIS A 108 -15.89 15.90 -18.29
C HIS A 108 -17.13 16.76 -18.02
N GLY A 109 -17.05 18.04 -18.39
CA GLY A 109 -18.20 18.94 -18.30
C GLY A 109 -18.47 19.47 -16.88
N THR A 110 -19.75 19.53 -16.51
CA THR A 110 -20.22 20.06 -15.22
C THR A 110 -20.28 18.95 -14.18
N VAL A 111 -19.57 19.12 -13.06
CA VAL A 111 -19.53 18.13 -11.96
C VAL A 111 -20.57 18.41 -10.88
N ILE A 112 -20.84 19.69 -10.58
CA ILE A 112 -21.89 20.08 -9.62
C ILE A 112 -22.64 21.28 -10.18
N THR A 113 -23.98 21.21 -10.13
CA THR A 113 -24.88 22.33 -10.40
C THR A 113 -25.64 22.67 -9.14
N VAL A 114 -25.55 23.91 -8.69
CA VAL A 114 -26.34 24.46 -7.59
C VAL A 114 -27.32 25.46 -8.20
N SER A 115 -28.61 25.28 -7.93
CA SER A 115 -29.70 26.05 -8.56
C SER A 115 -30.58 26.71 -7.50
N ASN A 116 -30.46 28.05 -7.38
CA ASN A 116 -31.24 28.89 -6.47
C ASN A 116 -31.29 28.37 -5.03
N CYS A 117 -30.14 27.89 -4.54
CA CYS A 117 -30.06 27.28 -3.22
C CYS A 117 -30.04 28.32 -2.10
N ARG A 118 -30.87 28.06 -1.08
CA ARG A 118 -30.81 28.74 0.20
C ARG A 118 -30.15 27.82 1.21
N ILE A 119 -29.12 28.32 1.90
CA ILE A 119 -28.27 27.55 2.81
C ILE A 119 -28.39 28.18 4.20
N GLY A 120 -28.68 27.36 5.19
CA GLY A 120 -28.83 27.77 6.56
C GLY A 120 -29.35 26.61 7.41
N PHE A 121 -29.44 26.84 8.70
CA PHE A 121 -30.02 25.88 9.63
C PHE A 121 -31.51 26.19 9.84
N SER A 122 -32.32 25.16 10.07
CA SER A 122 -33.74 25.33 10.35
C SER A 122 -33.94 26.25 11.55
N GLY A 123 -34.80 27.27 11.43
CA GLY A 123 -35.09 28.23 12.50
C GLY A 123 -34.09 29.39 12.67
N ALA A 124 -33.03 29.47 11.86
CA ALA A 124 -32.07 30.57 11.87
C ALA A 124 -32.12 31.40 10.57
N ALA A 125 -31.58 32.62 10.61
CA ALA A 125 -31.40 33.43 9.40
C ALA A 125 -30.51 32.68 8.40
N SER A 126 -30.94 32.61 7.13
CA SER A 126 -30.16 31.92 6.09
C SER A 126 -28.80 32.58 5.88
N LEU A 127 -27.74 31.77 5.92
CA LEU A 127 -26.36 32.20 5.66
C LEU A 127 -26.21 32.65 4.20
N ILE A 128 -26.82 31.91 3.28
CA ILE A 128 -26.78 32.19 1.85
C ILE A 128 -28.20 32.10 1.29
N LYS A 129 -28.69 33.14 0.60
CA LYS A 129 -30.11 33.28 0.26
C LYS A 129 -30.49 32.79 -1.14
N SER A 130 -29.62 32.99 -2.13
CA SER A 130 -29.89 32.70 -3.55
C SER A 130 -28.60 32.33 -4.27
N LEU A 131 -28.12 31.11 -4.04
CA LEU A 131 -26.88 30.63 -4.64
C LEU A 131 -27.14 29.82 -5.91
N THR A 132 -26.59 30.28 -7.02
CA THR A 132 -26.58 29.54 -8.29
C THR A 132 -25.15 29.48 -8.81
N LEU A 133 -24.62 28.27 -9.00
CA LEU A 133 -23.27 28.06 -9.54
C LEU A 133 -23.15 26.73 -10.28
N ARG A 134 -22.13 26.65 -11.14
CA ARG A 134 -21.75 25.42 -11.82
C ARG A 134 -20.25 25.19 -11.66
N LEU A 135 -19.90 24.06 -11.08
CA LEU A 135 -18.53 23.58 -11.00
C LEU A 135 -18.28 22.66 -12.19
N ARG A 136 -17.16 22.88 -12.89
CA ARG A 136 -16.72 22.07 -14.03
C ARG A 136 -15.43 21.32 -13.72
N ALA A 137 -15.30 20.14 -14.33
CA ALA A 137 -14.12 19.30 -14.21
C ALA A 137 -12.86 20.00 -14.73
N GLY A 138 -11.70 19.62 -14.19
CA GLY A 138 -10.39 20.18 -14.58
C GLY A 138 -10.14 21.62 -14.14
N ARG A 139 -11.00 22.19 -13.28
CA ARG A 139 -10.87 23.56 -12.78
C ARG A 139 -10.60 23.58 -11.28
N ARG A 140 -9.91 24.63 -10.84
CA ARG A 140 -9.65 24.95 -9.43
C ARG A 140 -10.48 26.17 -9.06
N TYR A 141 -11.19 26.08 -7.95
CA TYR A 141 -12.05 27.16 -7.44
C TYR A 141 -11.55 27.57 -6.06
N GLY A 142 -11.44 28.87 -5.82
CA GLY A 142 -11.17 29.43 -4.50
C GLY A 142 -12.46 29.96 -3.88
N LEU A 143 -12.77 29.52 -2.68
CA LEU A 143 -13.87 30.07 -1.88
C LEU A 143 -13.30 31.06 -0.87
N VAL A 144 -13.61 32.34 -1.05
CA VAL A 144 -13.09 33.43 -0.20
C VAL A 144 -14.24 34.15 0.50
N GLY A 145 -14.01 34.58 1.73
CA GLY A 145 -14.98 35.32 2.53
C GLY A 145 -14.58 35.37 4.01
N PRO A 146 -15.19 36.25 4.81
CA PRO A 146 -14.89 36.37 6.23
C PRO A 146 -15.24 35.09 7.01
N ASN A 147 -14.70 34.95 8.22
CA ASN A 147 -15.04 33.83 9.09
C ASN A 147 -16.52 33.92 9.50
N GLY A 148 -17.21 32.78 9.50
CA GLY A 148 -18.65 32.72 9.79
C GLY A 148 -19.57 33.01 8.60
N CYS A 149 -19.07 33.30 7.39
CA CYS A 149 -19.94 33.50 6.21
C CYS A 149 -20.55 32.21 5.63
N GLY A 150 -20.28 31.05 6.23
CA GLY A 150 -20.83 29.75 5.81
C GLY A 150 -19.98 28.97 4.80
N LYS A 151 -18.65 29.22 4.73
CA LYS A 151 -17.74 28.48 3.83
C LYS A 151 -17.80 26.97 4.06
N SER A 152 -17.54 26.52 5.29
CA SER A 152 -17.59 25.11 5.66
C SER A 152 -18.98 24.52 5.43
N THR A 153 -20.05 25.27 5.74
CA THR A 153 -21.43 24.87 5.47
C THR A 153 -21.69 24.69 3.96
N PHE A 154 -21.13 25.55 3.11
CA PHE A 154 -21.21 25.38 1.67
C PHE A 154 -20.44 24.15 1.18
N LEU A 155 -19.26 23.85 1.75
CA LEU A 155 -18.53 22.62 1.43
C LEU A 155 -19.30 21.37 1.86
N ASP A 156 -19.95 21.40 3.03
CA ASP A 156 -20.86 20.35 3.50
C ASP A 156 -22.05 20.15 2.53
N LEU A 157 -22.61 21.24 2.00
CA LEU A 157 -23.65 21.17 0.97
C LEU A 157 -23.13 20.48 -0.30
N LEU A 158 -21.94 20.85 -0.79
CA LEU A 158 -21.35 20.23 -1.98
C LEU A 158 -21.09 18.74 -1.77
N MET A 159 -20.57 18.37 -0.60
CA MET A 159 -20.36 16.97 -0.21
C MET A 159 -21.70 16.20 -0.14
N GLY A 160 -22.76 16.87 0.33
CA GLY A 160 -24.07 16.27 0.53
C GLY A 160 -24.35 15.83 1.97
N SER A 161 -23.52 16.25 2.95
CA SER A 161 -23.82 16.06 4.38
C SER A 161 -25.02 16.87 4.84
N ILE A 162 -25.31 17.98 4.14
CA ILE A 162 -26.47 18.82 4.44
C ILE A 162 -27.30 19.02 3.18
N ALA A 163 -28.62 19.08 3.37
CA ALA A 163 -29.56 19.46 2.31
C ALA A 163 -29.72 21.00 2.27
N PRO A 164 -29.97 21.58 1.09
CA PRO A 164 -30.36 22.98 1.02
C PRO A 164 -31.74 23.20 1.66
N VAL A 165 -31.98 24.39 2.22
CA VAL A 165 -33.30 24.78 2.76
C VAL A 165 -34.33 24.91 1.63
N SER A 166 -33.89 25.40 0.47
CA SER A 166 -34.67 25.45 -0.77
C SER A 166 -33.72 25.41 -1.97
N GLY A 167 -34.24 25.05 -3.15
CA GLY A 167 -33.43 24.89 -4.37
C GLY A 167 -32.93 23.46 -4.55
N GLN A 168 -31.97 23.27 -5.46
CA GLN A 168 -31.50 21.94 -5.85
C GLN A 168 -29.98 21.91 -6.05
N VAL A 169 -29.36 20.80 -5.63
CA VAL A 169 -27.95 20.48 -5.89
C VAL A 169 -27.87 19.18 -6.68
N GLU A 170 -27.40 19.26 -7.91
CA GLU A 170 -27.16 18.11 -8.78
C GLU A 170 -25.66 17.82 -8.83
N ARG A 171 -25.30 16.54 -8.75
CA ARG A 171 -23.93 16.04 -8.82
C ARG A 171 -23.81 15.08 -9.99
N ALA A 172 -22.67 15.08 -10.66
CA ALA A 172 -22.40 14.11 -11.70
C ALA A 172 -22.51 12.67 -11.15
N PRO A 173 -23.03 11.72 -11.94
CA PRO A 173 -23.11 10.32 -11.53
C PRO A 173 -21.71 9.80 -11.21
N GLU A 174 -21.62 8.93 -10.19
CA GLU A 174 -20.35 8.32 -9.73
C GLU A 174 -19.27 9.32 -9.30
N LEU A 175 -19.62 10.58 -9.07
CA LEU A 175 -18.70 11.59 -8.54
C LEU A 175 -18.30 11.23 -7.10
N GLY A 176 -17.12 10.62 -6.95
CA GLY A 176 -16.47 10.50 -5.64
C GLY A 176 -16.05 11.88 -5.13
N ILE A 177 -16.62 12.34 -4.02
CA ILE A 177 -16.26 13.61 -3.37
C ILE A 177 -15.53 13.30 -2.07
N VAL A 178 -14.39 13.96 -1.84
CA VAL A 178 -13.70 13.91 -0.55
C VAL A 178 -13.53 15.31 0.02
N LEU A 179 -13.85 15.45 1.30
CA LEU A 179 -13.74 16.69 2.06
C LEU A 179 -12.62 16.59 3.09
N LEU A 180 -11.60 17.44 2.96
CA LEU A 180 -10.59 17.66 3.97
C LEU A 180 -11.05 18.82 4.87
N ARG A 181 -11.37 18.52 6.14
CA ARG A 181 -11.82 19.51 7.12
C ARG A 181 -10.64 20.26 7.75
N GLN A 182 -10.90 21.48 8.22
CA GLN A 182 -9.94 22.33 8.94
C GLN A 182 -9.37 21.62 10.20
N THR A 183 -10.23 20.91 10.93
CA THR A 183 -9.85 20.09 12.09
C THR A 183 -10.04 18.61 11.75
N PRO A 184 -8.97 17.79 11.83
CA PRO A 184 -9.07 16.34 11.68
C PRO A 184 -10.06 15.78 12.70
N LEU A 185 -11.11 15.11 12.22
CA LEU A 185 -12.05 14.41 13.09
C LEU A 185 -11.44 13.07 13.52
N VAL A 186 -11.37 12.82 14.82
CA VAL A 186 -10.93 11.55 15.39
C VAL A 186 -12.11 10.94 16.14
N ASP A 187 -12.84 10.06 15.47
CA ASP A 187 -14.04 9.43 16.04
C ASP A 187 -13.68 8.42 17.15
N ASP A 188 -12.65 7.60 16.91
CA ASP A 188 -12.10 6.68 17.90
C ASP A 188 -10.57 6.81 17.99
N PRO A 189 -10.04 7.42 19.08
CA PRO A 189 -8.60 7.54 19.32
C PRO A 189 -7.89 6.19 19.44
N ARG A 190 -8.60 5.11 19.79
CA ARG A 190 -8.05 3.77 19.96
C ARG A 190 -7.97 2.99 18.65
N GLN A 191 -8.65 3.45 17.61
CA GLN A 191 -8.63 2.83 16.29
C GLN A 191 -7.19 2.75 15.76
N HIS A 192 -6.86 1.65 15.09
CA HIS A 192 -5.59 1.55 14.38
C HIS A 192 -5.61 2.44 13.14
N LEU A 193 -4.49 3.15 12.92
CA LEU A 193 -4.35 4.08 11.81
C LEU A 193 -4.63 3.42 10.46
N VAL A 194 -4.08 2.23 10.24
CA VAL A 194 -4.24 1.51 8.97
C VAL A 194 -5.68 1.11 8.73
N ASP A 195 -6.43 0.74 9.77
CA ASP A 195 -7.85 0.40 9.63
C ASP A 195 -8.69 1.64 9.30
N ARG A 196 -8.37 2.80 9.87
CA ARG A 196 -8.98 4.09 9.50
C ARG A 196 -8.74 4.43 8.02
N VAL A 197 -7.48 4.35 7.57
CA VAL A 197 -7.13 4.64 6.17
C VAL A 197 -7.84 3.66 5.23
N ARG A 198 -7.89 2.38 5.61
CA ARG A 198 -8.57 1.33 4.85
C ARG A 198 -10.06 1.61 4.69
N SER A 199 -10.76 2.00 5.77
CA SER A 199 -12.19 2.31 5.72
C SER A 199 -12.48 3.58 4.93
N MET A 200 -11.66 4.62 5.10
CA MET A 200 -11.86 5.91 4.43
C MET A 200 -11.57 5.85 2.92
N ALA A 201 -10.50 5.18 2.51
CA ALA A 201 -10.12 5.10 1.10
C ALA A 201 -10.70 3.87 0.36
N SER A 202 -11.37 2.95 1.06
CA SER A 202 -11.88 1.68 0.49
C SER A 202 -10.79 0.94 -0.31
N VAL A 203 -9.65 0.73 0.35
CA VAL A 203 -8.46 0.06 -0.21
C VAL A 203 -8.15 -1.25 0.51
N SER A 204 -7.23 -2.04 -0.03
CA SER A 204 -6.71 -3.22 0.66
C SER A 204 -5.91 -2.84 1.91
N ILE A 205 -5.73 -3.81 2.81
CA ILE A 205 -4.94 -3.62 4.04
C ILE A 205 -3.46 -3.29 3.74
N GLU A 206 -2.93 -3.80 2.62
CA GLU A 206 -1.56 -3.55 2.18
C GLU A 206 -1.40 -2.11 1.67
N GLU A 207 -2.35 -1.64 0.86
CA GLU A 207 -2.39 -0.27 0.35
C GLU A 207 -2.59 0.75 1.48
N ALA A 208 -3.48 0.48 2.42
CA ALA A 208 -3.68 1.35 3.58
C ALA A 208 -2.41 1.49 4.43
N GLY A 209 -1.68 0.38 4.62
CA GLY A 209 -0.37 0.39 5.27
C GLY A 209 0.67 1.21 4.50
N ALA A 210 0.64 1.16 3.17
CA ALA A 210 1.46 1.98 2.29
C ALA A 210 1.21 3.48 2.47
N VAL A 211 -0.06 3.86 2.37
CA VAL A 211 -0.52 5.25 2.47
C VAL A 211 -0.09 5.81 3.81
N ALA A 212 -0.38 5.09 4.90
CA ALA A 212 -0.04 5.52 6.24
C ALA A 212 1.47 5.59 6.46
N GLY A 213 2.23 4.59 5.99
CA GLY A 213 3.69 4.56 6.14
C GLY A 213 4.38 5.69 5.36
N MET A 214 3.89 5.99 4.16
CA MET A 214 4.40 7.08 3.32
C MET A 214 4.07 8.46 3.93
N ALA A 215 2.83 8.67 4.38
CA ALA A 215 2.40 9.94 4.96
C ALA A 215 3.13 10.30 6.26
N LEU A 216 3.46 9.29 7.07
CA LEU A 216 4.20 9.48 8.32
C LEU A 216 5.72 9.33 8.16
N MET A 217 6.20 8.86 7.00
CA MET A 217 7.60 8.53 6.73
C MET A 217 8.20 7.54 7.75
N ARG A 218 7.37 6.63 8.29
CA ARG A 218 7.77 5.63 9.29
C ARG A 218 6.85 4.40 9.25
N GLU A 219 7.31 3.31 9.84
CA GLU A 219 6.46 2.13 10.03
C GLU A 219 5.36 2.44 11.08
N CYS A 220 4.10 2.18 10.71
CA CYS A 220 2.93 2.64 11.47
C CYS A 220 1.95 1.51 11.81
N ALA A 221 2.41 0.26 11.76
CA ALA A 221 1.55 -0.92 11.87
C ALA A 221 0.78 -1.01 13.19
N THR A 222 1.36 -0.49 14.28
CA THR A 222 0.79 -0.51 15.62
C THR A 222 0.23 0.84 16.06
N THR A 223 0.41 1.88 15.24
CA THR A 223 0.05 3.25 15.60
C THR A 223 -1.46 3.39 15.72
N ARG A 224 -1.90 4.02 16.81
CA ARG A 224 -3.30 4.40 17.03
C ARG A 224 -3.51 5.85 16.63
N VAL A 225 -4.73 6.18 16.19
CA VAL A 225 -5.07 7.52 15.71
C VAL A 225 -4.81 8.58 16.79
N GLY A 226 -5.12 8.28 18.06
CA GLY A 226 -4.91 9.21 19.18
C GLY A 226 -3.45 9.48 19.56
N GLN A 227 -2.48 8.76 18.96
CA GLN A 227 -1.05 8.98 19.19
C GLN A 227 -0.43 9.96 18.18
N LEU A 228 -1.19 10.36 17.17
CA LEU A 228 -0.71 11.23 16.10
C LEU A 228 -0.82 12.69 16.51
N SER A 229 0.22 13.45 16.18
CA SER A 229 0.12 14.91 16.21
C SER A 229 -0.90 15.42 15.19
N VAL A 230 -1.42 16.63 15.39
CA VAL A 230 -2.35 17.26 14.44
C VAL A 230 -1.75 17.35 13.02
N GLY A 231 -0.46 17.65 12.91
CA GLY A 231 0.24 17.68 11.62
C GLY A 231 0.35 16.31 10.95
N GLU A 232 0.52 15.24 11.72
CA GLU A 232 0.52 13.86 11.20
C GLU A 232 -0.87 13.42 10.75
N LEU A 233 -1.91 13.74 11.52
CA LEU A 233 -3.30 13.49 11.12
C LEU A 233 -3.63 14.19 9.80
N ARG A 234 -3.22 15.46 9.64
CA ARG A 234 -3.41 16.19 8.37
C ARG A 234 -2.73 15.51 7.19
N ARG A 235 -1.48 15.05 7.34
CA ARG A 235 -0.78 14.31 6.29
C ARG A 235 -1.48 13.00 5.95
N ILE A 236 -2.00 12.29 6.96
CA ILE A 236 -2.78 11.07 6.78
C ILE A 236 -4.07 11.34 6.04
N ASP A 237 -4.85 12.33 6.46
CA ASP A 237 -6.13 12.64 5.83
C ASP A 237 -5.92 13.06 4.36
N LEU A 238 -4.88 13.83 4.07
CA LEU A 238 -4.49 14.19 2.71
C LEU A 238 -4.09 12.95 1.88
N ALA A 239 -3.22 12.09 2.40
CA ALA A 239 -2.78 10.88 1.70
C ALA A 239 -3.93 9.90 1.47
N THR A 240 -4.82 9.76 2.46
CA THR A 240 -6.05 8.94 2.38
C THR A 240 -6.99 9.47 1.32
N THR A 241 -7.11 10.80 1.21
CA THR A 241 -7.91 11.46 0.17
C THR A 241 -7.40 11.15 -1.23
N PHE A 242 -6.08 11.20 -1.46
CA PHE A 242 -5.51 10.80 -2.75
C PHE A 242 -5.69 9.31 -3.04
N ALA A 243 -5.56 8.46 -2.02
CA ALA A 243 -5.77 7.02 -2.17
C ALA A 243 -7.23 6.64 -2.49
N ALA A 244 -8.19 7.43 -2.02
CA ALA A 244 -9.61 7.23 -2.29
C ALA A 244 -9.99 7.44 -3.77
N GLY A 245 -9.18 8.17 -4.56
CA GLY A 245 -9.42 8.39 -5.99
C GLY A 245 -10.63 9.30 -6.27
N ALA A 246 -10.82 10.35 -5.46
CA ALA A 246 -11.94 11.27 -5.59
C ALA A 246 -11.92 12.05 -6.93
N GLY A 247 -13.09 12.17 -7.57
CA GLY A 247 -13.28 13.03 -8.74
C GLY A 247 -13.45 14.52 -8.40
N LEU A 248 -13.78 14.84 -7.13
CA LEU A 248 -13.80 16.21 -6.60
C LEU A 248 -13.17 16.26 -5.21
N LEU A 249 -12.19 17.16 -5.06
CA LEU A 249 -11.50 17.43 -3.80
C LEU A 249 -11.99 18.76 -3.22
N LEU A 250 -12.54 18.71 -2.01
CA LEU A 250 -12.95 19.88 -1.22
C LEU A 250 -11.95 20.08 -0.09
N LEU A 251 -11.35 21.27 -0.01
CA LEU A 251 -10.33 21.62 0.98
C LEU A 251 -10.82 22.79 1.82
N ASP A 252 -11.09 22.55 3.10
CA ASP A 252 -11.45 23.60 4.06
C ASP A 252 -10.19 24.06 4.80
N GLU A 253 -9.66 25.23 4.43
CA GLU A 253 -8.44 25.84 4.98
C GLU A 253 -7.23 24.88 5.10
N PRO A 254 -6.68 24.39 3.96
CA PRO A 254 -5.61 23.41 3.95
C PRO A 254 -4.21 23.94 4.34
N SER A 255 -4.09 25.15 4.90
CA SER A 255 -2.80 25.79 5.27
C SER A 255 -2.15 25.18 6.52
#